data_AF-A0A319B6A3-F1
#
_entry.id   AF-A0A319B6A3-F1
#
_cell.length_a   1.000
_cell.length_b   1.000
_cell.length_c   1.000
_cell.angle_alpha   90.00
_cell.angle_beta   90.00
_cell.angle_gamma   90.00
#
_symmetry.space_group_name_H-M   'P 1'
#
loop_
_entity.id
_entity.type
_entity.pdbx_description
1 polymer ?
#
loop_
_entity_poly.entity_id
_entity_poly.type
_entity_poly.pdbx_seq_one_letter_code
_entity_poly.pdbx_strand_id
1 'polypeptide(L)'
;MPPIWTYPWSSQLHCFEDSSASFDLAARAWDQKTALKDYLYLCRTEPGFLVHVVNFCFYSRLEPVPDDRGRMLPLTTDKYISICVVEAVYNVVAGAAIWGFIYHLLQSLMERPTDRAYKILLLQELANVMSFEYKRVQSRFKRYVQVGSGSGHFKRVPGVYGNGVARVTMKTKPDTLTRSNPRHHYMLRLCQTETTPPKAVDWVKKLHGLQRTEPVEMEQTTELEYDAFSDLAVTAAFAQSVSASLALPPATTKKGQMYLSKFGNLDAELEPLRREIDLSGYAIPIDDLRQPGMAQGALATLGQLVIEKTGADIGFLYQDLNESCLFEIKNQYEQQRDKEQSAAAVAPGLSIPEPSSSELQITERRQKVKTRPAHSSIYNITPTTEAPEKDDAPEAPILKVVPSTF
;
A
#
# COMPACT_ATOMS: atom_id res chain seq x y z
N MET A 1 10.22 -29.16 5.98
CA MET A 1 8.99 -28.91 6.74
C MET A 1 8.06 -28.13 5.83
N PRO A 2 6.86 -28.62 5.49
CA PRO A 2 5.92 -27.83 4.72
C PRO A 2 5.43 -26.66 5.59
N PRO A 3 5.26 -25.44 5.05
CA PRO A 3 4.77 -24.33 5.85
C PRO A 3 3.28 -24.56 6.11
N ILE A 4 2.89 -24.47 7.38
CA ILE A 4 1.49 -24.48 7.82
C ILE A 4 0.95 -23.08 7.49
N TRP A 5 0.59 -22.86 6.23
CA TRP A 5 -0.11 -21.64 5.81
C TRP A 5 -1.57 -21.73 6.25
N THR A 6 -1.89 -21.22 7.43
CA THR A 6 -3.28 -20.84 7.75
C THR A 6 -3.58 -19.53 7.04
N TYR A 7 -4.39 -19.57 5.98
CA TYR A 7 -4.75 -18.44 5.11
C TYR A 7 -5.49 -17.33 5.87
N PRO A 8 -4.88 -16.15 6.13
CA PRO A 8 -5.56 -15.05 6.83
C PRO A 8 -6.80 -14.54 6.09
N TRP A 9 -6.80 -14.61 4.76
CA TRP A 9 -7.92 -14.21 3.90
C TRP A 9 -9.02 -15.28 3.76
N SER A 10 -8.77 -16.54 4.14
CA SER A 10 -9.79 -17.59 4.05
C SER A 10 -10.96 -17.38 5.01
N SER A 11 -10.67 -16.87 6.21
CA SER A 11 -11.68 -16.44 7.18
C SER A 11 -12.48 -15.25 6.66
N GLN A 12 -11.83 -14.33 5.94
CA GLN A 12 -12.49 -13.19 5.31
C GLN A 12 -13.34 -13.62 4.09
N LEU A 13 -13.00 -14.74 3.45
CA LEU A 13 -13.80 -15.33 2.37
C LEU A 13 -15.18 -15.83 2.79
N HIS A 14 -15.27 -16.40 3.99
CA HIS A 14 -16.53 -16.85 4.56
C HIS A 14 -17.38 -15.68 5.11
N CYS A 15 -16.77 -14.54 5.42
CA CYS A 15 -17.49 -13.31 5.78
C CYS A 15 -18.07 -12.53 4.59
N PHE A 16 -17.93 -13.02 3.34
CA PHE A 16 -18.44 -12.29 2.16
C PHE A 16 -19.95 -12.33 1.95
N GLU A 17 -20.68 -13.11 2.73
CA GLU A 17 -22.10 -13.35 2.46
C GLU A 17 -23.07 -12.63 3.39
N ASP A 18 -22.64 -12.09 4.55
CA ASP A 18 -23.55 -11.37 5.45
C ASP A 18 -22.81 -10.35 6.34
N SER A 19 -22.95 -9.05 6.07
CA SER A 19 -22.77 -7.99 7.08
C SER A 19 -23.18 -6.63 6.50
N SER A 20 -24.37 -6.18 6.88
CA SER A 20 -24.86 -4.82 6.70
C SER A 20 -24.56 -3.99 7.95
N ALA A 21 -23.31 -3.58 8.13
CA ALA A 21 -23.00 -2.52 9.09
C ALA A 21 -21.80 -1.68 8.63
N SER A 22 -21.99 -0.37 8.46
CA SER A 22 -20.88 0.57 8.20
C SER A 22 -19.78 0.50 9.26
N PHE A 23 -20.11 0.09 10.50
CA PHE A 23 -19.16 -0.20 11.57
C PHE A 23 -18.18 -1.34 11.23
N ASP A 24 -18.68 -2.41 10.60
CA ASP A 24 -17.85 -3.55 10.20
C ASP A 24 -16.84 -3.15 9.10
N LEU A 25 -17.25 -2.30 8.15
CA LEU A 25 -16.34 -1.76 7.14
C LEU A 25 -15.24 -0.88 7.75
N ALA A 26 -15.57 -0.04 8.72
CA ALA A 26 -14.57 0.78 9.40
C ALA A 26 -13.58 -0.09 10.20
N ALA A 27 -14.07 -1.11 10.91
CA ALA A 27 -13.20 -2.06 11.63
C ALA A 27 -12.25 -2.78 10.67
N ARG A 28 -12.76 -3.32 9.56
CA ARG A 28 -11.92 -3.99 8.55
C ARG A 28 -10.88 -3.06 7.91
N ALA A 29 -11.22 -1.80 7.66
CA ALA A 29 -10.25 -0.81 7.17
C ALA A 29 -9.17 -0.50 8.22
N TRP A 30 -9.54 -0.45 9.50
CA TRP A 30 -8.62 -0.28 10.61
C TRP A 30 -7.68 -1.47 10.77
N ASP A 31 -8.20 -2.70 10.68
CA ASP A 31 -7.41 -3.92 10.74
C ASP A 31 -6.38 -3.96 9.61
N GLN A 32 -6.79 -3.63 8.38
CA GLN A 32 -5.89 -3.58 7.24
C GLN A 32 -4.81 -2.49 7.39
N LYS A 33 -5.18 -1.31 7.90
CA LYS A 33 -4.22 -0.26 8.26
C LYS A 33 -3.21 -0.77 9.29
N THR A 34 -3.68 -1.45 10.33
CA THR A 34 -2.84 -1.94 11.44
C THR A 34 -1.90 -3.04 10.98
N ALA A 35 -2.38 -3.99 10.17
CA ALA A 35 -1.53 -5.03 9.56
C ALA A 35 -0.39 -4.42 8.71
N LEU A 36 -0.67 -3.36 7.95
CA LEU A 36 0.37 -2.66 7.18
C LEU A 36 1.35 -1.88 8.07
N LYS A 37 0.90 -1.38 9.23
CA LYS A 37 1.79 -0.77 10.23
C LYS A 37 2.69 -1.81 10.89
N ASP A 38 2.17 -3.00 11.19
CA ASP A 38 2.95 -4.10 11.75
C ASP A 38 3.97 -4.61 10.72
N TYR A 39 3.59 -4.70 9.45
CA TYR A 39 4.53 -4.98 8.35
C TYR A 39 5.65 -3.93 8.27
N LEU A 40 5.30 -2.63 8.38
CA LEU A 40 6.30 -1.55 8.40
C LEU A 40 7.21 -1.66 9.63
N TYR A 41 6.65 -2.00 10.79
CA TYR A 41 7.42 -2.22 12.02
C TYR A 41 8.46 -3.33 11.81
N LEU A 42 8.05 -4.48 11.27
CA LEU A 42 8.97 -5.58 10.93
C LEU A 42 10.07 -5.15 9.95
N CYS A 43 9.74 -4.36 8.91
CA CYS A 43 10.75 -3.80 8.01
C CYS A 43 11.79 -2.92 8.73
N ARG A 44 11.43 -2.29 9.85
CA ARG A 44 12.30 -1.39 10.62
C ARG A 44 13.11 -2.10 11.69
N THR A 45 12.52 -3.12 12.33
CA THR A 45 13.11 -3.77 13.51
C THR A 45 13.77 -5.11 13.22
N GLU A 46 13.35 -5.80 12.15
CA GLU A 46 13.84 -7.14 11.80
C GLU A 46 14.64 -7.11 10.48
N PRO A 47 15.99 -7.02 10.51
CA PRO A 47 16.81 -6.97 9.31
C PRO A 47 16.59 -8.14 8.35
N GLY A 48 16.32 -9.34 8.89
CA GLY A 48 16.00 -10.52 8.09
C GLY A 48 14.70 -10.35 7.29
N PHE A 49 13.70 -9.71 7.88
CA PHE A 49 12.45 -9.37 7.19
C PHE A 49 12.69 -8.30 6.12
N LEU A 50 13.43 -7.23 6.44
CA LEU A 50 13.76 -6.20 5.45
C LEU A 50 14.48 -6.80 4.23
N VAL A 51 15.46 -7.67 4.44
CA VAL A 51 16.19 -8.37 3.35
C VAL A 51 15.24 -9.18 2.48
N HIS A 52 14.29 -9.88 3.09
CA HIS A 52 13.28 -10.64 2.38
C HIS A 52 12.43 -9.73 1.48
N VAL A 53 11.90 -8.63 2.01
CA VAL A 53 11.10 -7.65 1.24
C VAL A 53 11.91 -6.95 0.14
N VAL A 54 13.19 -6.65 0.38
CA VAL A 54 14.07 -6.02 -0.63
C VAL A 54 14.41 -7.00 -1.75
N ASN A 55 14.74 -8.25 -1.44
CA ASN A 55 14.94 -9.31 -2.43
C ASN A 55 13.70 -9.46 -3.30
N PHE A 56 12.53 -9.45 -2.70
CA PHE A 56 11.23 -9.52 -3.36
C PHE A 56 11.00 -8.37 -4.33
N CYS A 57 11.31 -7.14 -3.91
CA CYS A 57 11.27 -5.98 -4.79
C CYS A 57 12.28 -6.10 -5.96
N PHE A 58 13.48 -6.62 -5.68
CA PHE A 58 14.55 -6.79 -6.67
C PHE A 58 14.25 -7.88 -7.71
N TYR A 59 13.76 -9.04 -7.29
CA TYR A 59 13.43 -10.14 -8.21
C TYR A 59 12.12 -9.92 -8.98
N SER A 60 11.30 -8.94 -8.56
CA SER A 60 10.10 -8.52 -9.27
C SER A 60 10.35 -7.46 -10.36
N ARG A 61 11.61 -7.10 -10.61
CA ARG A 61 12.00 -6.21 -11.71
C ARG A 61 11.59 -6.82 -13.06
N LEU A 62 11.11 -5.97 -13.98
CA LEU A 62 10.52 -6.41 -15.25
C LEU A 62 11.52 -6.46 -16.40
N GLU A 63 12.73 -5.95 -16.19
CA GLU A 63 13.87 -6.00 -17.10
C GLU A 63 14.18 -7.42 -17.62
N PRO A 64 14.14 -8.50 -16.80
CA PRO A 64 14.38 -9.86 -17.26
C PRO A 64 13.25 -10.44 -18.10
N VAL A 65 12.07 -9.83 -18.13
CA VAL A 65 10.97 -10.32 -18.95
C VAL A 65 11.41 -10.26 -20.42
N PRO A 66 11.35 -11.40 -21.16
CA PRO A 66 11.75 -11.41 -22.56
C PRO A 66 10.92 -10.45 -23.40
N ASP A 67 11.57 -9.75 -24.34
CA ASP A 67 10.86 -8.99 -25.36
C ASP A 67 10.29 -9.90 -26.48
N ASP A 68 9.72 -9.29 -27.51
CA ASP A 68 9.20 -9.98 -28.69
C ASP A 68 10.26 -10.79 -29.47
N ARG A 69 11.54 -10.51 -29.25
CA ARG A 69 12.69 -11.23 -29.83
C ARG A 69 13.34 -12.18 -28.85
N GLY A 70 12.74 -12.40 -27.67
CA GLY A 70 13.29 -13.26 -26.62
C GLY A 70 14.47 -12.63 -25.87
N ARG A 71 14.78 -11.34 -26.07
CA ARG A 71 15.90 -10.69 -25.40
C ARG A 71 15.50 -10.28 -23.99
N MET A 72 16.37 -10.59 -23.03
CA MET A 72 16.24 -10.18 -21.63
C MET A 72 17.23 -9.04 -21.34
N LEU A 73 16.86 -8.12 -20.45
CA LEU A 73 17.81 -7.13 -19.93
C LEU A 73 18.43 -7.68 -18.63
N PRO A 74 19.75 -7.51 -18.42
CA PRO A 74 20.41 -7.96 -17.21
C PRO A 74 19.95 -7.15 -15.99
N LEU A 75 19.87 -7.81 -14.82
CA LEU A 75 19.54 -7.18 -13.53
C LEU A 75 20.73 -6.52 -12.84
N THR A 76 21.93 -6.66 -13.37
CA THR A 76 23.17 -6.24 -12.72
C THR A 76 23.35 -4.72 -12.76
N THR A 77 22.68 -4.01 -11.85
CA THR A 77 23.16 -2.73 -11.35
C THR A 77 22.91 -2.62 -9.85
N ASP A 78 23.98 -2.34 -9.10
CA ASP A 78 23.96 -2.01 -7.67
C ASP A 78 22.91 -0.93 -7.35
N LYS A 79 22.71 0.00 -8.28
CA LYS A 79 21.67 1.03 -8.24
C LYS A 79 20.25 0.47 -8.06
N TYR A 80 19.93 -0.70 -8.62
CA TYR A 80 18.60 -1.29 -8.44
C TYR A 80 18.33 -1.71 -7.02
N ILE A 81 19.35 -2.11 -6.26
CA ILE A 81 19.16 -2.54 -4.88
C ILE A 81 18.74 -1.34 -4.02
N SER A 82 19.44 -0.21 -4.13
CA SER A 82 19.06 1.04 -3.46
C SER A 82 17.62 1.44 -3.80
N ILE A 83 17.23 1.36 -5.08
CA ILE A 83 15.85 1.64 -5.53
C ILE A 83 14.86 0.66 -4.90
N CYS A 84 15.21 -0.62 -4.78
CA CYS A 84 14.34 -1.64 -4.21
C CYS A 84 14.12 -1.45 -2.72
N VAL A 85 15.12 -0.96 -1.97
CA VAL A 85 14.93 -0.55 -0.57
C VAL A 85 13.90 0.58 -0.46
N VAL A 86 14.02 1.61 -1.30
CA VAL A 86 13.06 2.72 -1.33
C VAL A 86 11.67 2.25 -1.71
N GLU A 87 11.54 1.48 -2.80
CA GLU A 87 10.26 0.93 -3.26
C GLU A 87 9.61 0.05 -2.18
N ALA A 88 10.37 -0.83 -1.53
CA ALA A 88 9.87 -1.71 -0.47
C ALA A 88 9.25 -0.91 0.68
N VAL A 89 9.98 0.06 1.24
CA VAL A 89 9.53 0.84 2.39
C VAL A 89 8.36 1.75 2.01
N TYR A 90 8.47 2.48 0.90
CA TYR A 90 7.46 3.49 0.51
C TYR A 90 6.13 2.84 0.17
N ASN A 91 6.16 1.67 -0.45
CA ASN A 91 4.94 0.94 -0.81
C ASN A 91 4.10 0.52 0.40
N VAL A 92 4.75 0.22 1.53
CA VAL A 92 4.09 -0.14 2.78
C VAL A 92 3.55 1.13 3.47
N VAL A 93 4.37 2.17 3.57
CA VAL A 93 3.97 3.47 4.13
C VAL A 93 2.75 4.06 3.41
N ALA A 94 2.81 4.11 2.07
CA ALA A 94 1.71 4.59 1.24
C ALA A 94 0.44 3.74 1.44
N GLY A 95 0.58 2.41 1.52
CA GLY A 95 -0.55 1.52 1.79
C GLY A 95 -1.21 1.83 3.14
N ALA A 96 -0.43 1.92 4.20
CA ALA A 96 -0.94 2.24 5.54
C ALA A 96 -1.63 3.61 5.57
N ALA A 97 -1.09 4.60 4.85
CA ALA A 97 -1.69 5.94 4.74
C ALA A 97 -3.04 5.91 3.99
N ILE A 98 -3.13 5.19 2.87
CA ILE A 98 -4.35 5.04 2.07
C ILE A 98 -5.45 4.35 2.89
N TRP A 99 -5.14 3.24 3.54
CA TRP A 99 -6.09 2.54 4.42
C TRP A 99 -6.49 3.37 5.64
N GLY A 100 -5.56 4.16 6.19
CA GLY A 100 -5.86 5.17 7.20
C GLY A 100 -6.87 6.21 6.72
N PHE A 101 -6.72 6.70 5.49
CA PHE A 101 -7.67 7.66 4.92
C PHE A 101 -9.04 7.04 4.66
N ILE A 102 -9.09 5.82 4.10
CA ILE A 102 -10.33 5.05 3.91
C ILE A 102 -11.08 4.89 5.25
N TYR A 103 -10.36 4.49 6.30
CA TYR A 103 -10.92 4.38 7.65
C TYR A 103 -11.55 5.70 8.13
N HIS A 104 -10.84 6.82 7.98
CA HIS A 104 -11.37 8.13 8.40
C HIS A 104 -12.59 8.57 7.59
N LEU A 105 -12.64 8.31 6.28
CA LEU A 105 -13.84 8.57 5.48
C LEU A 105 -15.05 7.77 5.98
N LEU A 106 -14.84 6.49 6.34
CA LEU A 106 -15.89 5.64 6.88
C LEU A 106 -16.37 6.12 8.25
N GLN A 107 -15.45 6.55 9.13
CA GLN A 107 -15.79 7.16 10.42
C GLN A 107 -16.61 8.45 10.22
N SER A 108 -16.19 9.34 9.33
CA SER A 108 -16.94 10.58 9.05
C SER A 108 -18.34 10.31 8.49
N LEU A 109 -18.52 9.24 7.70
CA LEU A 109 -19.85 8.78 7.24
C LEU A 109 -20.74 8.31 8.40
N MET A 110 -20.15 7.74 9.45
CA MET A 110 -20.86 7.24 10.63
C MET A 110 -21.20 8.34 11.64
N GLU A 111 -20.36 9.36 11.75
CA GLU A 111 -20.58 10.51 12.65
C GLU A 111 -21.77 11.40 12.21
N ARG A 112 -22.03 11.50 10.90
CA ARG A 112 -23.08 12.36 10.33
C ARG A 112 -23.96 11.62 9.32
N PRO A 113 -24.70 10.58 9.72
CA PRO A 113 -25.39 9.68 8.78
C PRO A 113 -26.56 10.35 8.04
N THR A 114 -27.14 11.41 8.60
CA THR A 114 -28.30 12.15 8.06
C THR A 114 -27.93 13.29 7.11
N ASP A 115 -26.65 13.67 7.06
CA ASP A 115 -26.15 14.79 6.27
C ASP A 115 -25.89 14.37 4.81
N ARG A 116 -26.95 14.45 3.99
CA ARG A 116 -26.91 13.93 2.61
C ARG A 116 -25.83 14.59 1.75
N ALA A 117 -25.64 15.91 1.88
CA ALA A 117 -24.67 16.64 1.07
C ALA A 117 -23.24 16.25 1.45
N TYR A 118 -22.92 16.18 2.74
CA TYR A 118 -21.61 15.71 3.21
C TYR A 118 -21.35 14.25 2.81
N LYS A 119 -22.37 13.39 2.96
CA LYS A 119 -22.30 11.99 2.56
C LYS A 119 -21.97 11.81 1.08
N ILE A 120 -22.57 12.59 0.18
CA ILE A 120 -22.28 12.49 -1.26
C ILE A 120 -20.80 12.80 -1.55
N LEU A 121 -20.24 13.82 -0.90
CA LEU A 121 -18.84 14.19 -1.06
C LEU A 121 -17.90 13.08 -0.55
N LEU A 122 -18.16 12.57 0.65
CA LEU A 122 -17.37 11.47 1.25
C LEU A 122 -17.45 10.18 0.42
N LEU A 123 -18.64 9.80 -0.06
CA LEU A 123 -18.82 8.61 -0.90
C LEU A 123 -18.07 8.74 -2.23
N GLN A 124 -17.97 9.96 -2.79
CA GLN A 124 -17.20 10.19 -4.01
C GLN A 124 -15.70 10.05 -3.79
N GLU A 125 -15.15 10.62 -2.72
CA GLU A 125 -13.74 10.43 -2.32
C GLU A 125 -13.45 8.95 -2.05
N LEU A 126 -14.33 8.27 -1.29
CA LEU A 126 -14.18 6.86 -0.98
C LEU A 126 -14.18 5.99 -2.25
N ALA A 127 -15.09 6.22 -3.18
CA ALA A 127 -15.13 5.48 -4.45
C ALA A 127 -13.83 5.63 -5.26
N ASN A 128 -13.26 6.83 -5.27
CA ASN A 128 -12.03 7.13 -6.00
C ASN A 128 -10.81 6.48 -5.34
N VAL A 129 -10.66 6.64 -4.02
CA VAL A 129 -9.54 6.06 -3.27
C VAL A 129 -9.60 4.53 -3.29
N MET A 130 -10.78 3.92 -3.16
CA MET A 130 -10.93 2.46 -3.27
C MET A 130 -10.56 1.94 -4.65
N SER A 131 -10.99 2.62 -5.72
CA SER A 131 -10.63 2.26 -7.10
C SER A 131 -9.13 2.38 -7.34
N PHE A 132 -8.50 3.43 -6.78
CA PHE A 132 -7.06 3.61 -6.83
C PHE A 132 -6.31 2.50 -6.09
N GLU A 133 -6.68 2.21 -4.85
CA GLU A 133 -6.01 1.19 -4.03
C GLU A 133 -6.11 -0.19 -4.65
N TYR A 134 -7.30 -0.56 -5.16
CA TYR A 134 -7.48 -1.80 -5.91
C TYR A 134 -6.52 -1.89 -7.11
N LYS A 135 -6.41 -0.83 -7.92
CA LYS A 135 -5.47 -0.81 -9.06
C LYS A 135 -4.00 -0.87 -8.61
N ARG A 136 -3.66 -0.27 -7.47
CA ARG A 136 -2.32 -0.30 -6.89
C ARG A 136 -1.92 -1.73 -6.51
N VAL A 137 -2.75 -2.43 -5.74
CA VAL A 137 -2.46 -3.82 -5.33
C VAL A 137 -2.57 -4.80 -6.51
N GLN A 138 -3.46 -4.54 -7.48
CA GLN A 138 -3.54 -5.33 -8.71
C GLN A 138 -2.25 -5.21 -9.54
N SER A 139 -1.71 -3.99 -9.66
CA SER A 139 -0.45 -3.74 -10.37
C SER A 139 0.72 -4.45 -9.69
N ARG A 140 0.72 -4.50 -8.35
CA ARG A 140 1.70 -5.24 -7.57
C ARG A 140 1.58 -6.75 -7.82
N PHE A 141 0.39 -7.33 -7.68
CA PHE A 141 0.15 -8.74 -7.99
C PHE A 141 0.61 -9.08 -9.42
N LYS A 142 0.22 -8.28 -10.40
CA LYS A 142 0.64 -8.45 -11.79
C LYS A 142 2.16 -8.42 -11.95
N ARG A 143 2.88 -7.53 -11.27
CA ARG A 143 4.34 -7.45 -11.32
C ARG A 143 4.99 -8.77 -10.90
N TYR A 144 4.50 -9.40 -9.84
CA TYR A 144 5.01 -10.70 -9.39
C TYR A 144 4.65 -11.84 -10.35
N VAL A 145 3.39 -11.89 -10.80
CA VAL A 145 2.96 -12.91 -11.79
C VAL A 145 3.74 -12.81 -13.10
N GLN A 146 4.16 -11.61 -13.51
CA GLN A 146 4.90 -11.41 -14.75
C GLN A 146 6.28 -12.08 -14.75
N VAL A 147 6.90 -12.22 -13.58
CA VAL A 147 8.25 -12.82 -13.43
C VAL A 147 8.20 -14.22 -12.83
N GLY A 148 7.14 -14.57 -12.11
CA GLY A 148 6.93 -15.87 -11.47
C GLY A 148 6.15 -16.84 -12.35
N SER A 149 5.05 -17.37 -11.83
CA SER A 149 4.24 -18.41 -12.46
C SER A 149 3.63 -17.97 -13.79
N GLY A 150 3.39 -16.68 -13.99
CA GLY A 150 2.91 -16.15 -15.28
C GLY A 150 4.02 -15.94 -16.33
N SER A 151 5.27 -16.29 -16.02
CA SER A 151 6.38 -16.22 -16.96
C SER A 151 6.03 -16.94 -18.27
N GLY A 152 6.40 -16.36 -19.39
CA GLY A 152 6.03 -16.88 -20.70
C GLY A 152 4.61 -16.53 -21.17
N HIS A 153 3.77 -15.85 -20.37
CA HIS A 153 2.49 -15.25 -20.81
C HIS A 153 2.55 -13.74 -21.04
N PHE A 154 3.71 -13.16 -20.76
CA PHE A 154 3.98 -11.75 -20.92
C PHE A 154 5.17 -11.51 -21.86
N LYS A 155 5.27 -10.28 -22.37
CA LYS A 155 6.41 -9.79 -23.13
C LYS A 155 6.72 -8.34 -22.77
N ARG A 156 8.00 -8.02 -22.65
CA ARG A 156 8.49 -6.65 -22.46
C ARG A 156 8.37 -5.88 -23.77
N VAL A 157 7.99 -4.61 -23.69
CA VAL A 157 7.95 -3.68 -24.81
C VAL A 157 9.30 -2.96 -24.88
N PRO A 158 10.14 -3.18 -25.91
CA PRO A 158 11.46 -2.56 -25.99
C PRO A 158 11.38 -1.03 -25.96
N GLY A 159 12.24 -0.39 -25.17
CA GLY A 159 12.39 1.07 -25.14
C GLY A 159 11.25 1.85 -24.46
N VAL A 160 10.21 1.16 -23.96
CA VAL A 160 9.07 1.81 -23.30
C VAL A 160 9.16 1.57 -21.80
N TYR A 161 9.27 2.66 -21.05
CA TYR A 161 9.35 2.66 -19.59
C TYR A 161 8.22 3.52 -19.01
N GLY A 162 7.60 3.05 -17.92
CA GLY A 162 6.69 3.85 -17.10
C GLY A 162 7.31 4.02 -15.72
N ASN A 163 7.56 5.26 -15.29
CA ASN A 163 8.19 5.60 -14.01
C ASN A 163 9.48 4.79 -13.73
N GLY A 164 10.34 4.65 -14.75
CA GLY A 164 11.60 3.91 -14.63
C GLY A 164 11.48 2.38 -14.59
N VAL A 165 10.27 1.83 -14.78
CA VAL A 165 10.02 0.39 -14.86
C VAL A 165 9.71 0.00 -16.31
N ALA A 166 10.30 -1.10 -16.78
CA ALA A 166 10.06 -1.61 -18.13
C ALA A 166 8.58 -1.94 -18.34
N ARG A 167 8.00 -1.51 -19.47
CA ARG A 167 6.60 -1.80 -19.80
C ARG A 167 6.46 -3.24 -20.27
N VAL A 168 5.50 -3.97 -19.71
CA VAL A 168 5.18 -5.35 -20.07
C VAL A 168 3.72 -5.48 -20.51
N THR A 169 3.48 -6.32 -21.52
CA THR A 169 2.15 -6.60 -22.07
C THR A 169 1.86 -8.10 -22.01
N MET A 170 0.59 -8.47 -21.81
CA MET A 170 0.15 -9.85 -21.86
C MET A 170 0.06 -10.30 -23.32
N LYS A 171 0.72 -11.42 -23.67
CA LYS A 171 0.67 -11.98 -25.04
C LYS A 171 -0.34 -13.11 -25.18
N THR A 172 -0.67 -13.80 -24.09
CA THR A 172 -1.64 -14.90 -24.08
C THR A 172 -3.03 -14.39 -23.76
N LYS A 173 -4.04 -14.82 -24.53
CA LYS A 173 -5.44 -14.57 -24.19
C LYS A 173 -5.85 -15.56 -23.09
N PRO A 174 -6.31 -15.12 -21.89
CA PRO A 174 -6.60 -16.05 -20.80
C PRO A 174 -7.57 -17.17 -21.19
N ASP A 175 -8.54 -16.89 -22.06
CA ASP A 175 -9.55 -17.86 -22.52
C ASP A 175 -8.98 -19.10 -23.21
N THR A 176 -7.77 -19.03 -23.77
CA THR A 176 -7.13 -20.19 -24.38
C THR A 176 -6.61 -21.20 -23.36
N LEU A 177 -6.54 -20.82 -22.08
CA LEU A 177 -6.00 -21.64 -20.99
C LEU A 177 -7.08 -22.29 -20.14
N THR A 178 -8.37 -21.98 -20.35
CA THR A 178 -9.48 -22.39 -19.48
C THR A 178 -9.52 -23.90 -19.22
N ARG A 179 -9.19 -24.73 -20.21
CA ARG A 179 -9.18 -26.21 -20.09
C ARG A 179 -7.78 -26.79 -19.91
N SER A 180 -6.77 -26.18 -20.50
CA SER A 180 -5.40 -26.72 -20.53
C SER A 180 -4.58 -26.32 -19.31
N ASN A 181 -4.84 -25.14 -18.75
CA ASN A 181 -4.19 -24.66 -17.54
C ASN A 181 -5.11 -23.67 -16.77
N PRO A 182 -6.09 -24.19 -16.01
CA PRO A 182 -7.08 -23.37 -15.30
C PRO A 182 -6.45 -22.38 -14.30
N ARG A 183 -5.35 -22.77 -13.63
CA ARG A 183 -4.60 -21.89 -12.73
C ARG A 183 -4.12 -20.62 -13.45
N HIS A 184 -3.41 -20.79 -14.56
CA HIS A 184 -2.92 -19.65 -15.34
C HIS A 184 -4.07 -18.84 -15.92
N HIS A 185 -5.17 -19.48 -16.33
CA HIS A 185 -6.37 -18.75 -16.71
C HIS A 185 -6.83 -17.78 -15.61
N TYR A 186 -7.01 -18.24 -14.37
CA TYR A 186 -7.46 -17.39 -13.25
C TYR A 186 -6.43 -16.31 -12.89
N MET A 187 -5.14 -16.65 -12.82
CA MET A 187 -4.09 -15.66 -12.50
C MET A 187 -3.97 -14.56 -13.57
N LEU A 188 -4.03 -14.91 -14.86
CA LEU A 188 -3.99 -13.92 -15.92
C LEU A 188 -5.26 -13.06 -15.93
N ARG A 189 -6.43 -13.60 -15.61
CA ARG A 189 -7.66 -12.81 -15.44
C ARG A 189 -7.50 -11.75 -14.35
N LEU A 190 -6.88 -12.09 -13.22
CA LEU A 190 -6.59 -11.13 -12.15
C LEU A 190 -5.60 -10.02 -12.59
N CYS A 191 -4.74 -10.28 -13.57
CA CYS A 191 -3.78 -9.31 -14.13
C CYS A 191 -4.36 -8.36 -15.20
N GLN A 192 -5.62 -8.53 -15.61
CA GLN A 192 -6.26 -7.68 -16.63
C GLN A 192 -6.74 -6.36 -16.03
N THR A 193 -6.46 -5.25 -16.72
CA THR A 193 -6.83 -3.89 -16.28
C THR A 193 -8.34 -3.67 -16.18
N GLU A 194 -9.12 -4.46 -16.89
CA GLU A 194 -10.59 -4.41 -16.94
C GLU A 194 -11.24 -5.25 -15.84
N THR A 195 -10.46 -6.01 -15.08
CA THR A 195 -10.96 -6.82 -13.97
C THR A 195 -11.34 -5.89 -12.82
N THR A 196 -12.64 -5.78 -12.57
CA THR A 196 -13.21 -5.00 -11.47
C THR A 196 -13.14 -5.79 -10.15
N PRO A 197 -13.29 -5.13 -8.98
CA PRO A 197 -13.23 -5.83 -7.70
C PRO A 197 -14.20 -7.03 -7.57
N PRO A 198 -15.48 -6.95 -7.98
CA PRO A 198 -16.37 -8.11 -7.94
C PRO A 198 -15.89 -9.26 -8.83
N LYS A 199 -15.40 -8.96 -10.05
CA LYS A 199 -14.83 -9.97 -10.94
C LYS A 199 -13.56 -10.58 -10.35
N ALA A 200 -12.72 -9.78 -9.69
CA ALA A 200 -11.53 -10.28 -9.02
C ALA A 200 -11.90 -11.25 -7.90
N VAL A 201 -12.92 -10.96 -7.10
CA VAL A 201 -13.41 -11.88 -6.06
C VAL A 201 -13.87 -13.21 -6.67
N ASP A 202 -14.58 -13.20 -7.80
CA ASP A 202 -14.97 -14.43 -8.49
C ASP A 202 -13.75 -15.27 -8.93
N TRP A 203 -12.71 -14.61 -9.46
CA TRP A 203 -11.47 -15.29 -9.87
C TRP A 203 -10.65 -15.79 -8.68
N VAL A 204 -10.60 -15.03 -7.59
CA VAL A 204 -9.97 -15.43 -6.31
C VAL A 204 -10.65 -16.68 -5.77
N LYS A 205 -12.00 -16.71 -5.74
CA LYS A 205 -12.78 -17.88 -5.29
C LYS A 205 -12.47 -19.12 -6.14
N LYS A 206 -12.40 -18.97 -7.47
CA LYS A 206 -12.07 -20.08 -8.38
C LYS A 206 -10.63 -20.58 -8.20
N LEU A 207 -9.66 -19.68 -8.07
CA LEU A 207 -8.26 -20.05 -7.84
C LEU A 207 -8.07 -20.73 -6.49
N HIS A 208 -8.69 -20.21 -5.42
CA HIS A 208 -8.71 -20.85 -4.11
C HIS A 208 -9.38 -22.23 -4.14
N GLY A 209 -10.52 -22.34 -4.84
CA GLY A 209 -11.20 -23.62 -5.03
C GLY A 209 -10.29 -24.67 -5.71
N LEU A 210 -9.56 -24.26 -6.74
CA LEU A 210 -8.59 -25.12 -7.43
C LEU A 210 -7.45 -25.57 -6.50
N GLN A 211 -6.88 -24.64 -5.72
CA GLN A 211 -5.81 -24.95 -4.76
C GLN A 211 -6.27 -25.91 -3.65
N ARG A 212 -7.55 -25.82 -3.23
CA ARG A 212 -8.12 -26.76 -2.26
C ARG A 212 -8.31 -28.17 -2.81
N THR A 213 -8.64 -28.29 -4.10
CA THR A 213 -8.85 -29.59 -4.74
C THR A 213 -7.53 -30.24 -5.19
N GLU A 214 -6.52 -29.43 -5.51
CA GLU A 214 -5.23 -29.87 -6.04
C GLU A 214 -4.08 -29.19 -5.27
N PRO A 215 -3.61 -29.77 -4.14
CA PRO A 215 -2.58 -29.15 -3.30
C PRO A 215 -1.25 -28.87 -4.02
N VAL A 216 -0.92 -29.62 -5.06
CA VAL A 216 0.25 -29.38 -5.93
C VAL A 216 0.19 -28.00 -6.59
N GLU A 217 -1.00 -27.46 -6.84
CA GLU A 217 -1.17 -26.11 -7.35
C GLU A 217 -0.73 -25.06 -6.32
N MET A 218 -0.76 -25.34 -5.02
CA MET A 218 -0.20 -24.42 -4.02
C MET A 218 1.32 -24.33 -4.12
N GLU A 219 2.00 -25.46 -4.31
CA GLU A 219 3.47 -25.54 -4.39
C GLU A 219 4.03 -24.78 -5.60
N GLN A 220 3.21 -24.59 -6.63
CA GLN A 220 3.55 -23.78 -7.81
C GLN A 220 3.43 -22.26 -7.59
N THR A 221 3.01 -21.81 -6.40
CA THR A 221 2.91 -20.39 -6.05
C THR A 221 4.13 -19.99 -5.26
N THR A 222 4.89 -19.02 -5.75
CA THR A 222 5.94 -18.42 -4.94
C THR A 222 5.32 -17.73 -3.72
N GLU A 223 6.02 -17.73 -2.59
CA GLU A 223 5.60 -16.99 -1.37
C GLU A 223 5.24 -15.53 -1.69
N LEU A 224 6.01 -14.95 -2.60
CA LEU A 224 5.80 -13.64 -3.21
C LEU A 224 4.46 -13.40 -3.89
N GLU A 225 4.13 -14.30 -4.83
CA GLU A 225 2.88 -14.22 -5.55
C GLU A 225 1.72 -14.45 -4.60
N TYR A 226 1.92 -15.26 -3.57
CA TYR A 226 0.95 -15.53 -2.54
C TYR A 226 0.66 -14.30 -1.65
N ASP A 227 1.68 -13.57 -1.21
CA ASP A 227 1.49 -12.33 -0.44
C ASP A 227 0.76 -11.27 -1.27
N ALA A 228 1.21 -11.03 -2.50
CA ALA A 228 0.56 -10.07 -3.38
C ALA A 228 -0.86 -10.49 -3.80
N PHE A 229 -1.10 -11.81 -3.92
CA PHE A 229 -2.44 -12.36 -4.14
C PHE A 229 -3.33 -12.12 -2.92
N SER A 230 -2.80 -12.31 -1.71
CA SER A 230 -3.52 -12.07 -0.46
C SER A 230 -3.93 -10.59 -0.35
N ASP A 231 -3.00 -9.66 -0.59
CA ASP A 231 -3.28 -8.21 -0.64
C ASP A 231 -4.42 -7.88 -1.64
N LEU A 232 -4.35 -8.46 -2.86
CA LEU A 232 -5.35 -8.26 -3.90
C LEU A 232 -6.71 -8.84 -3.48
N ALA A 233 -6.72 -10.03 -2.90
CA ALA A 233 -7.92 -10.71 -2.44
C ALA A 233 -8.62 -9.87 -1.37
N VAL A 234 -7.90 -9.45 -0.32
CA VAL A 234 -8.42 -8.61 0.78
C VAL A 234 -8.94 -7.27 0.27
N THR A 235 -8.21 -6.61 -0.64
CA THR A 235 -8.63 -5.32 -1.18
C THR A 235 -9.85 -5.44 -2.10
N ALA A 236 -9.90 -6.45 -2.97
CA ALA A 236 -11.01 -6.67 -3.90
C ALA A 236 -12.31 -7.00 -3.14
N ALA A 237 -12.18 -7.89 -2.16
CA ALA A 237 -13.17 -8.24 -1.16
C ALA A 237 -13.76 -7.03 -0.42
N PHE A 238 -12.88 -6.21 0.14
CA PHE A 238 -13.28 -5.00 0.83
C PHE A 238 -13.99 -4.04 -0.12
N ALA A 239 -13.44 -3.77 -1.31
CA ALA A 239 -14.07 -2.92 -2.30
C ALA A 239 -15.46 -3.43 -2.71
N GLN A 240 -15.65 -4.74 -2.90
CA GLN A 240 -16.96 -5.34 -3.15
C GLN A 240 -17.91 -5.11 -1.96
N SER A 241 -17.44 -5.31 -0.73
CA SER A 241 -18.25 -5.12 0.49
C SER A 241 -18.69 -3.66 0.64
N VAL A 242 -17.79 -2.70 0.37
CA VAL A 242 -18.11 -1.27 0.37
C VAL A 242 -19.13 -0.94 -0.72
N SER A 243 -18.96 -1.43 -1.95
CA SER A 243 -19.93 -1.20 -3.03
C SER A 243 -21.30 -1.84 -2.77
N ALA A 244 -21.36 -2.95 -2.04
CA ALA A 244 -22.61 -3.61 -1.66
C ALA A 244 -23.32 -2.89 -0.51
N SER A 245 -22.56 -2.37 0.46
CA SER A 245 -23.11 -1.74 1.66
C SER A 245 -23.39 -0.24 1.48
N LEU A 246 -22.61 0.43 0.65
CA LEU A 246 -22.71 1.85 0.36
C LEU A 246 -23.04 2.03 -1.12
N ALA A 247 -24.06 2.84 -1.42
CA ALA A 247 -24.38 3.24 -2.79
C ALA A 247 -23.29 4.19 -3.34
N LEU A 248 -22.13 3.61 -3.68
CA LEU A 248 -20.97 4.36 -4.17
C LEU A 248 -21.27 4.94 -5.56
N PRO A 249 -20.92 6.22 -5.81
CA PRO A 249 -20.91 6.75 -7.17
C PRO A 249 -19.78 6.07 -7.99
N PRO A 250 -19.83 6.15 -9.33
CA PRO A 250 -18.72 5.73 -10.16
C PRO A 250 -17.44 6.47 -9.80
N ALA A 251 -16.32 5.75 -9.78
CA ALA A 251 -15.02 6.39 -9.68
C ALA A 251 -14.78 7.30 -10.90
N THR A 252 -14.29 8.51 -10.67
CA THR A 252 -14.11 9.53 -11.71
C THR A 252 -12.84 10.33 -11.45
N THR A 253 -12.22 10.83 -12.51
CA THR A 253 -11.05 11.72 -12.42
C THR A 253 -11.43 13.19 -12.28
N LYS A 254 -12.73 13.52 -12.20
CA LYS A 254 -13.22 14.92 -12.21
C LYS A 254 -13.71 15.42 -10.86
N LYS A 255 -14.31 14.55 -10.04
CA LYS A 255 -14.91 14.90 -8.74
C LYS A 255 -14.25 14.07 -7.65
N GLY A 256 -14.18 14.62 -6.43
CA GLY A 256 -13.61 13.92 -5.27
C GLY A 256 -12.17 13.47 -5.51
N GLN A 257 -11.34 14.36 -6.06
CA GLN A 257 -9.93 14.06 -6.37
C GLN A 257 -8.98 14.60 -5.32
N MET A 258 -9.47 15.14 -4.20
CA MET A 258 -8.62 15.88 -3.27
C MET A 258 -7.48 15.01 -2.75
N TYR A 259 -7.80 13.79 -2.34
CA TYR A 259 -6.80 12.84 -1.89
C TYR A 259 -5.84 12.43 -3.01
N LEU A 260 -6.38 11.99 -4.14
CA LEU A 260 -5.57 11.45 -5.24
C LEU A 260 -4.68 12.51 -5.89
N SER A 261 -5.12 13.77 -5.96
CA SER A 261 -4.29 14.88 -6.44
C SER A 261 -3.12 15.17 -5.50
N LYS A 262 -3.37 15.27 -4.19
CA LYS A 262 -2.29 15.50 -3.21
C LYS A 262 -1.34 14.30 -3.12
N PHE A 263 -1.87 13.08 -3.20
CA PHE A 263 -1.08 11.86 -3.26
C PHE A 263 -0.19 11.82 -4.50
N GLY A 264 -0.73 12.16 -5.67
CA GLY A 264 0.05 12.23 -6.91
C GLY A 264 1.14 13.31 -6.86
N ASN A 265 0.87 14.46 -6.23
CA ASN A 265 1.88 15.49 -6.03
C ASN A 265 3.00 15.01 -5.09
N LEU A 266 2.66 14.32 -3.99
CA LEU A 266 3.64 13.74 -3.08
C LEU A 266 4.48 12.65 -3.76
N ASP A 267 3.84 11.77 -4.56
CA ASP A 267 4.57 10.75 -5.35
C ASP A 267 5.57 11.42 -6.31
N ALA A 268 5.15 12.47 -7.01
CA ALA A 268 6.03 13.25 -7.89
C ALA A 268 7.18 13.97 -7.14
N GLU A 269 6.93 14.43 -5.90
CA GLU A 269 7.96 15.03 -5.04
C GLU A 269 9.00 13.98 -4.57
N LEU A 270 8.56 12.74 -4.36
CA LEU A 270 9.41 11.62 -3.92
C LEU A 270 10.13 10.91 -5.08
N GLU A 271 9.66 11.04 -6.33
CA GLU A 271 10.26 10.42 -7.52
C GLU A 271 11.78 10.65 -7.69
N PRO A 272 12.33 11.87 -7.48
CA PRO A 272 13.77 12.12 -7.59
C PRO A 272 14.61 11.24 -6.64
N LEU A 273 14.06 10.84 -5.49
CA LEU A 273 14.74 9.99 -4.51
C LEU A 273 15.16 8.65 -5.12
N ARG A 274 14.35 8.09 -6.03
CA ARG A 274 14.67 6.84 -6.74
C ARG A 274 15.90 6.96 -7.64
N ARG A 275 16.34 8.18 -7.97
CA ARG A 275 17.51 8.40 -8.84
C ARG A 275 18.75 8.78 -8.06
N GLU A 276 18.57 9.48 -6.95
CA GLU A 276 19.64 10.09 -6.15
C GLU A 276 20.08 9.21 -4.97
N ILE A 277 19.23 8.30 -4.49
CA ILE A 277 19.56 7.43 -3.36
C ILE A 277 20.73 6.51 -3.68
N ASP A 278 21.74 6.53 -2.82
CA ASP A 278 22.86 5.60 -2.82
C ASP A 278 22.94 4.89 -1.46
N LEU A 279 22.65 3.58 -1.46
CA LEU A 279 22.76 2.71 -0.30
C LEU A 279 23.84 1.64 -0.50
N SER A 280 24.79 1.87 -1.41
CA SER A 280 25.87 0.92 -1.71
C SER A 280 26.67 0.52 -0.47
N GLY A 281 26.91 1.44 0.46
CA GLY A 281 27.61 1.18 1.72
C GLY A 281 26.82 0.37 2.76
N TYR A 282 25.54 0.06 2.52
CA TYR A 282 24.67 -0.60 3.50
C TYR A 282 23.94 -1.83 2.96
N ALA A 283 23.57 -1.82 1.67
CA ALA A 283 22.59 -2.76 1.13
C ALA A 283 23.13 -3.61 -0.02
N ILE A 284 24.43 -3.55 -0.33
CA ILE A 284 25.00 -4.19 -1.52
C ILE A 284 26.18 -5.08 -1.16
N PRO A 285 26.05 -6.42 -1.30
CA PRO A 285 24.85 -7.15 -1.74
C PRO A 285 23.67 -7.04 -0.75
N ILE A 286 22.45 -7.39 -1.19
CA ILE A 286 21.22 -7.26 -0.36
C ILE A 286 21.39 -7.91 1.03
N ASP A 287 22.13 -9.01 1.11
CA ASP A 287 22.40 -9.73 2.34
C ASP A 287 23.17 -8.91 3.39
N ASP A 288 23.88 -7.85 3.01
CA ASP A 288 24.61 -6.96 3.92
C ASP A 288 23.65 -6.24 4.88
N LEU A 289 22.39 -6.03 4.50
CA LEU A 289 21.37 -5.49 5.39
C LEU A 289 21.20 -6.34 6.67
N ARG A 290 21.57 -7.63 6.67
CA ARG A 290 21.53 -8.49 7.88
C ARG A 290 22.65 -8.18 8.86
N GLN A 291 23.73 -7.54 8.42
CA GLN A 291 24.86 -7.25 9.28
C GLN A 291 24.47 -6.18 10.32
N PRO A 292 25.06 -6.20 11.53
CA PRO A 292 24.74 -5.26 12.58
C PRO A 292 24.83 -3.80 12.12
N GLY A 293 23.74 -3.05 12.27
CA GLY A 293 23.69 -1.62 11.94
C GLY A 293 23.44 -1.30 10.46
N MET A 294 23.49 -2.27 9.54
CA MET A 294 23.34 -2.00 8.10
C MET A 294 21.91 -1.65 7.71
N ALA A 295 20.93 -2.42 8.17
CA ALA A 295 19.52 -2.09 7.96
C ALA A 295 19.15 -0.72 8.56
N GLN A 296 19.61 -0.44 9.79
CA GLN A 296 19.37 0.84 10.46
C GLN A 296 20.05 1.99 9.72
N GLY A 297 21.30 1.80 9.28
CA GLY A 297 22.04 2.76 8.47
C GLY A 297 21.33 3.07 7.15
N ALA A 298 20.89 2.03 6.43
CA ALA A 298 20.16 2.19 5.17
C ALA A 298 18.86 2.99 5.35
N LEU A 299 18.06 2.66 6.37
CA LEU A 299 16.81 3.36 6.68
C LEU A 299 17.04 4.80 7.16
N ALA A 300 18.10 5.03 7.94
CA ALA A 300 18.48 6.36 8.40
C ALA A 300 18.96 7.25 7.23
N THR A 301 19.80 6.72 6.34
CA THR A 301 20.23 7.43 5.12
C THR A 301 19.04 7.75 4.22
N LEU A 302 18.11 6.81 4.04
CA LEU A 302 16.87 7.07 3.31
C LEU A 302 16.05 8.18 3.96
N GLY A 303 15.77 8.09 5.26
CA GLY A 303 15.00 9.09 6.00
C GLY A 303 15.62 10.50 5.94
N GLN A 304 16.94 10.58 6.07
CA GLN A 304 17.68 11.83 5.96
C GLN A 304 17.53 12.45 4.56
N LEU A 305 17.66 11.65 3.50
CA LEU A 305 17.46 12.13 2.13
C LEU A 305 16.02 12.63 1.90
N VAL A 306 15.02 11.96 2.49
CA VAL A 306 13.62 12.44 2.43
C VAL A 306 13.49 13.81 3.10
N ILE A 307 14.05 13.97 4.30
CA ILE A 307 13.98 15.24 5.05
C ILE A 307 14.68 16.36 4.28
N GLU A 308 15.83 16.08 3.69
CA GLU A 308 16.57 17.05 2.89
C GLU A 308 15.76 17.55 1.70
N LYS A 309 15.09 16.65 0.98
CA LYS A 309 14.34 16.94 -0.25
C LYS A 309 12.96 17.52 -0.01
N THR A 310 12.24 17.03 0.99
CA THR A 310 10.82 17.35 1.21
C THR A 310 10.59 18.24 2.43
N GLY A 311 11.61 18.41 3.28
CA GLY A 311 11.56 19.18 4.51
C GLY A 311 10.98 18.45 5.72
N ALA A 312 10.51 17.21 5.58
CA ALA A 312 9.94 16.42 6.66
C ALA A 312 10.21 14.92 6.49
N ASP A 313 10.04 14.14 7.56
CA ASP A 313 10.06 12.68 7.49
C ASP A 313 8.87 12.16 6.66
N ILE A 314 9.07 11.06 5.93
CA ILE A 314 8.03 10.48 5.05
C ILE A 314 6.74 10.17 5.81
N GLY A 315 6.84 9.75 7.06
CA GLY A 315 5.65 9.44 7.84
C GLY A 315 4.81 10.68 8.10
N PHE A 316 5.45 11.81 8.40
CA PHE A 316 4.76 13.09 8.54
C PHE A 316 4.19 13.59 7.21
N LEU A 317 4.85 13.37 6.07
CA LEU A 317 4.31 13.75 4.77
C LEU A 317 2.94 13.10 4.51
N TYR A 318 2.82 11.78 4.73
CA TYR A 318 1.56 11.06 4.54
C TYR A 318 0.52 11.37 5.62
N GLN A 319 0.95 11.57 6.87
CA GLN A 319 0.06 11.99 7.94
C GLN A 319 -0.55 13.37 7.66
N ASP A 320 0.28 14.36 7.32
CA ASP A 320 -0.14 15.72 7.00
C ASP A 320 -1.02 15.74 5.74
N LEU A 321 -0.74 14.87 4.77
CA LEU A 321 -1.59 14.68 3.59
C LEU A 321 -2.99 14.22 4.01
N ASN A 322 -3.09 13.16 4.81
CA ASN A 322 -4.38 12.64 5.28
C ASN A 322 -5.15 13.71 6.07
N GLU A 323 -4.49 14.37 7.03
CA GLU A 323 -5.09 15.41 7.89
C GLU A 323 -5.56 16.62 7.05
N SER A 324 -4.73 17.08 6.12
CA SER A 324 -5.06 18.19 5.21
C SER A 324 -6.25 17.86 4.31
N CYS A 325 -6.30 16.66 3.73
CA CYS A 325 -7.44 16.23 2.93
C CYS A 325 -8.75 16.20 3.73
N LEU A 326 -8.73 15.62 4.93
CA LEU A 326 -9.92 15.55 5.78
C LEU A 326 -10.40 16.94 6.20
N PHE A 327 -9.45 17.82 6.55
CA PHE A 327 -9.75 19.21 6.90
C PHE A 327 -10.38 19.98 5.73
N GLU A 328 -9.79 19.87 4.53
CA GLU A 328 -10.29 20.55 3.34
C GLU A 328 -11.65 20.02 2.90
N ILE A 329 -11.89 18.71 2.97
CA ILE A 329 -13.21 18.10 2.74
C ILE A 329 -14.26 18.72 3.65
N LYS A 330 -13.95 18.80 4.95
CA LYS A 330 -14.86 19.37 5.96
C LYS A 330 -15.12 20.86 5.69
N ASN A 331 -14.07 21.64 5.43
CA ASN A 331 -14.17 23.07 5.15
C ASN A 331 -14.94 23.35 3.85
N GLN A 332 -14.73 22.55 2.78
CA GLN A 332 -15.51 22.67 1.54
C GLN A 332 -16.99 22.44 1.78
N TYR A 333 -17.34 21.44 2.59
CA TYR A 333 -18.72 21.19 2.98
C TYR A 333 -19.31 22.35 3.80
N GLU A 334 -18.59 22.83 4.82
CA GLU A 334 -19.04 23.94 5.67
C GLU A 334 -19.26 25.22 4.85
N GLN A 335 -18.34 25.55 3.95
CA GLN A 335 -18.49 26.70 3.04
C GLN A 335 -19.67 26.54 2.08
N GLN A 336 -19.94 25.33 1.56
CA GLN A 336 -21.09 25.07 0.70
C GLN A 336 -22.40 25.25 1.48
N ARG A 337 -22.47 24.69 2.69
CA ARG A 337 -23.62 24.82 3.57
C ARG A 337 -23.88 26.28 3.96
N ASP A 338 -22.83 27.02 4.33
CA ASP A 338 -22.95 28.42 4.72
C ASP A 338 -23.35 29.30 3.52
N LYS A 339 -22.86 28.99 2.31
CA LYS A 339 -23.32 29.60 1.05
C LYS A 339 -24.77 29.28 0.76
N GLU A 340 -25.22 28.04 0.94
CA GLU A 340 -26.63 27.66 0.75
C GLU A 340 -27.56 28.31 1.77
N GLN A 341 -27.09 28.53 3.00
CA GLN A 341 -27.82 29.26 4.04
C GLN A 341 -27.86 30.78 3.82
N SER A 342 -26.82 31.35 3.18
CA SER A 342 -26.74 32.78 2.84
C SER A 342 -27.26 33.11 1.43
N ALA A 343 -27.45 32.11 0.56
CA ALA A 343 -27.97 32.26 -0.80
C ALA A 343 -29.51 32.38 -0.88
N ALA A 344 -30.08 33.18 0.02
CA ALA A 344 -31.18 34.09 -0.36
C ALA A 344 -30.67 35.29 -1.18
N ALA A 345 -29.36 35.40 -1.48
CA ALA A 345 -28.79 36.35 -2.42
C ALA A 345 -27.58 35.77 -3.20
N VAL A 346 -27.83 35.38 -4.45
CA VAL A 346 -26.97 35.30 -5.67
C VAL A 346 -25.67 34.46 -5.67
N ALA A 347 -25.46 33.81 -6.83
CA ALA A 347 -24.55 32.70 -7.15
C ALA A 347 -23.17 33.13 -7.76
N PRO A 348 -22.32 32.22 -8.31
CA PRO A 348 -21.14 31.73 -7.60
C PRO A 348 -19.80 31.92 -8.35
N GLY A 349 -18.69 31.77 -7.62
CA GLY A 349 -17.36 31.49 -8.17
C GLY A 349 -16.51 30.75 -7.14
N LEU A 350 -16.01 29.56 -7.48
CA LEU A 350 -15.00 28.85 -6.69
C LEU A 350 -13.74 28.74 -7.56
N SER A 351 -12.68 29.40 -7.12
CA SER A 351 -11.32 29.23 -7.63
C SER A 351 -10.64 28.07 -6.90
N ILE A 352 -9.92 27.24 -7.68
CA ILE A 352 -9.01 26.23 -7.17
C ILE A 352 -7.75 26.96 -6.70
N PRO A 353 -7.19 26.68 -5.50
CA PRO A 353 -5.91 27.28 -5.10
C PRO A 353 -4.82 26.86 -6.07
N GLU A 354 -4.10 27.85 -6.58
CA GLU A 354 -2.93 27.67 -7.43
C GLU A 354 -1.82 26.94 -6.63
N PRO A 355 -1.09 25.98 -7.21
CA PRO A 355 -0.05 25.25 -6.49
C PRO A 355 1.05 26.22 -6.06
N SER A 356 1.27 26.34 -4.75
CA SER A 356 2.45 27.04 -4.21
C SER A 356 3.73 26.36 -4.67
N SER A 357 4.79 27.15 -4.91
CA SER A 357 6.07 26.61 -5.35
C SER A 357 6.62 25.60 -4.34
N SER A 358 7.28 24.55 -4.85
CA SER A 358 7.85 23.47 -4.03
C SER A 358 8.76 23.99 -2.91
N GLU A 359 9.52 25.06 -3.16
CA GLU A 359 10.40 25.69 -2.16
C GLU A 359 9.64 26.33 -0.99
N LEU A 360 8.49 26.96 -1.26
CA LEU A 360 7.63 27.52 -0.21
C LEU A 360 7.00 26.41 0.64
N GLN A 361 6.59 25.30 0.01
CA GLN A 361 6.06 24.15 0.75
C GLN A 361 7.13 23.49 1.63
N ILE A 362 8.35 23.34 1.13
CA ILE A 362 9.47 22.77 1.91
C ILE A 362 9.79 23.67 3.12
N THR A 363 9.82 24.99 2.94
CA THR A 363 10.11 25.93 4.04
C THR A 363 8.99 25.94 5.09
N GLU A 364 7.72 25.92 4.68
CA GLU A 364 6.58 25.78 5.60
C GLU A 364 6.61 24.47 6.38
N ARG A 365 6.89 23.34 5.73
CA ARG A 365 7.00 22.03 6.40
C ARG A 365 8.13 22.03 7.43
N ARG A 366 9.31 22.57 7.07
CA ARG A 366 10.43 22.72 8.02
C ARG A 366 10.08 23.59 9.22
N GLN A 367 9.22 24.59 9.07
CA GLN A 367 8.73 25.40 10.20
C GLN A 367 7.73 24.62 11.06
N LYS A 368 6.78 23.89 10.45
CA LYS A 368 5.81 23.05 11.18
C LYS A 368 6.47 21.94 11.99
N VAL A 369 7.53 21.32 11.46
CA VAL A 369 8.29 20.29 12.19
C VAL A 369 8.91 20.86 13.47
N LYS A 370 9.35 22.12 13.49
CA LYS A 370 9.95 22.75 14.69
C LYS A 370 8.96 22.95 15.84
N THR A 371 7.66 23.03 15.56
CA THR A 371 6.63 23.28 16.57
C THR A 371 5.85 22.03 16.96
N ARG A 372 6.12 20.88 16.34
CA ARG A 372 5.45 19.61 16.64
C ARG A 372 6.09 18.94 17.88
N PRO A 373 5.30 18.36 18.80
CA PRO A 373 5.88 17.61 19.92
C PRO A 373 6.66 16.39 19.40
N ALA A 374 7.70 15.96 20.13
CA ALA A 374 8.69 14.98 19.68
C ALA A 374 8.18 13.53 19.47
N HIS A 375 6.86 13.29 19.45
CA HIS A 375 6.33 11.96 19.19
C HIS A 375 6.57 11.58 17.72
N SER A 376 7.10 10.37 17.50
CA SER A 376 7.35 9.85 16.16
C SER A 376 6.04 9.72 15.36
N SER A 377 6.07 10.05 14.06
CA SER A 377 4.93 9.78 13.18
C SER A 377 4.55 8.30 13.24
N ILE A 378 3.24 8.02 13.19
CA ILE A 378 2.72 6.65 13.11
C ILE A 378 3.17 5.88 11.86
N TYR A 379 3.76 6.57 10.88
CA TYR A 379 4.28 6.03 9.64
C TYR A 379 5.81 6.21 9.49
N ASN A 380 6.52 6.52 10.58
CA ASN A 380 7.98 6.72 10.54
C ASN A 380 8.69 5.48 9.97
N ILE A 381 9.81 5.69 9.29
CA ILE A 381 10.65 4.63 8.69
C ILE A 381 11.95 4.40 9.44
N THR A 382 12.39 5.32 10.30
CA THR A 382 13.62 5.18 11.09
C THR A 382 13.30 4.52 12.41
N PRO A 383 14.01 3.48 12.88
CA PRO A 383 13.76 2.86 14.19
C PRO A 383 13.67 3.91 15.29
N THR A 384 12.63 3.85 16.13
CA THR A 384 12.52 4.78 17.25
C THR A 384 13.57 4.40 18.27
N THR A 385 14.56 5.27 18.50
CA THR A 385 15.49 5.16 19.64
C THR A 385 14.78 5.59 20.92
N GLU A 386 13.64 4.99 21.24
CA GLU A 386 13.09 5.07 22.58
C GLU A 386 13.75 3.94 23.36
N ALA A 387 14.64 4.31 24.28
CA ALA A 387 15.04 3.40 25.34
C ALA A 387 13.75 2.88 25.98
N PRO A 388 13.65 1.57 26.30
CA PRO A 388 12.47 1.08 27.00
C PRO A 388 12.30 1.96 28.24
N GLU A 389 11.10 2.53 28.39
CA GLU A 389 10.70 3.09 29.68
C GLU A 389 11.08 2.05 30.72
N LYS A 390 11.89 2.45 31.70
CA LYS A 390 12.09 1.65 32.89
C LYS A 390 10.71 1.52 33.51
N ASP A 391 10.06 0.40 33.25
CA ASP A 391 9.04 -0.12 34.13
C ASP A 391 9.73 -0.31 35.48
N ASP A 392 9.56 0.67 36.37
CA ASP A 392 9.72 0.47 37.80
C ASP A 392 8.58 -0.46 38.26
N ALA A 393 8.64 -1.72 37.82
CA ALA A 393 7.87 -2.79 38.38
C ALA A 393 8.56 -3.23 39.68
N PRO A 394 7.85 -3.32 40.82
CA PRO A 394 8.45 -3.77 42.07
C PRO A 394 8.96 -5.21 41.93
N GLU A 395 10.20 -5.45 42.39
CA GLU A 395 10.86 -6.76 42.41
C GLU A 395 9.89 -7.87 42.88
N ALA A 396 9.66 -8.86 42.01
CA ALA A 396 8.95 -10.06 42.38
C ALA A 396 9.78 -10.87 43.41
N PRO A 397 9.18 -11.41 44.49
CA PRO A 397 9.92 -12.15 45.49
C PRO A 397 10.47 -13.46 44.93
N ILE A 398 11.76 -13.68 45.16
CA ILE A 398 12.50 -14.88 44.80
C ILE A 398 11.93 -16.09 45.57
N LEU A 399 11.22 -16.97 44.87
CA LEU A 399 10.81 -18.28 45.39
C LEU A 399 12.03 -19.22 45.42
N LYS A 400 12.59 -19.43 46.62
CA LYS A 400 13.59 -20.46 46.87
C LYS A 400 12.93 -21.84 46.82
N VAL A 401 13.18 -22.60 45.77
CA VAL A 401 12.84 -24.03 45.70
C VAL A 401 14.02 -24.82 46.29
N VAL A 402 13.77 -25.57 47.37
CA VAL A 402 14.74 -26.51 47.96
C VAL A 402 14.68 -27.83 47.17
N PRO A 403 15.81 -28.40 46.72
CA PRO A 403 15.80 -29.67 46.01
C PRO A 403 15.46 -30.82 46.95
N SER A 404 14.44 -31.60 46.59
CA SER A 404 14.12 -32.87 47.26
C SER A 404 15.05 -33.95 46.71
N THR A 405 15.78 -34.59 47.62
CA THR A 405 16.73 -35.67 47.36
C THR A 405 15.97 -36.96 47.02
N PHE A 406 16.44 -37.68 46.00
CA PHE A 406 16.20 -39.12 45.83
C PHE A 406 17.50 -39.86 46.12
#